data_AF-A0A0D9WPR5-F1
#
_entry.id   AF-A0A0D9WPR5-F1
#
_cell.length_a   1.000
_cell.length_b   1.000
_cell.length_c   1.000
_cell.angle_alpha   90.00
_cell.angle_beta   90.00
_cell.angle_gamma   90.00
#
_symmetry.space_group_name_H-M   'P 1'
#
loop_
_entity.id
_entity.type
_entity.pdbx_description
1 polymer ?
#
loop_
_entity_poly.entity_id
_entity_poly.type
_entity_poly.pdbx_seq_one_letter_code
_entity_poly.pdbx_strand_id
1 'polypeptide(L)'
;MSTKQILHMNPGQGDTSYARNSTVQGIIDKEKLDSFYIPLYAPLEKEVNEIIEGEGSFKINKMQMRNPFSGMEDALVGAKMIALAIRAVFESTIVFHFGSSDEIMDEFAMTVERNLSSGSGWRAVLAAEYPLVLLCLSLTRVI
;
A
#
# COMPACT_ATOMS: atom_id res chain seq x y z
N MET A 1 -9.01 17.35 -22.82
CA MET A 1 -8.57 16.56 -21.64
C MET A 1 -7.19 16.04 -21.96
N SER A 2 -6.16 16.46 -21.23
CA SER A 2 -4.77 16.06 -21.47
C SER A 2 -4.41 14.96 -20.48
N THR A 3 -4.00 13.79 -20.98
CA THR A 3 -3.57 12.66 -20.15
C THR A 3 -2.28 13.05 -19.44
N LYS A 4 -2.35 13.26 -18.12
CA LYS A 4 -1.18 13.44 -17.26
C LYS A 4 -0.33 12.17 -17.36
N GLN A 5 0.95 12.41 -17.64
CA GLN A 5 2.11 11.52 -17.68
C GLN A 5 1.88 10.09 -17.16
N ILE A 6 1.95 9.13 -18.08
CA ILE A 6 1.94 7.69 -17.79
C ILE A 6 3.29 7.35 -17.12
N LEU A 7 3.25 6.84 -15.88
CA LEU A 7 4.43 6.36 -15.18
C LEU A 7 4.83 4.98 -15.74
N HIS A 8 5.83 4.95 -16.61
CA HIS A 8 6.43 3.70 -17.10
C HIS A 8 7.47 3.18 -16.09
N MET A 9 7.33 1.91 -15.66
CA MET A 9 8.39 1.23 -14.92
C MET A 9 9.54 0.89 -15.89
N ASN A 10 10.68 1.55 -15.75
CA ASN A 10 11.88 1.20 -16.51
C ASN A 10 12.51 -0.09 -15.96
N PRO A 11 13.10 -0.95 -16.80
CA PRO A 11 14.00 -1.99 -16.34
C PRO A 11 15.20 -1.32 -15.66
N GLY A 12 15.16 -1.20 -14.34
CA GLY A 12 16.22 -0.54 -13.58
C GLY A 12 17.55 -1.30 -13.69
N GLN A 13 18.67 -0.59 -13.55
CA GLN A 13 19.93 -1.21 -13.15
C GLN A 13 20.22 -0.79 -11.70
N GLY A 14 20.55 -1.76 -10.84
CA GLY A 14 20.80 -1.57 -9.41
C GLY A 14 20.29 -2.73 -8.56
N ASP A 15 20.65 -2.78 -7.28
CA ASP A 15 20.30 -3.88 -6.37
C ASP A 15 18.78 -3.94 -6.04
N THR A 16 18.07 -2.84 -6.29
CA THR A 16 16.60 -2.75 -6.20
C THR A 16 15.89 -3.02 -7.53
N SER A 17 16.63 -3.32 -8.60
CA SER A 17 16.05 -3.63 -9.91
C SER A 17 15.26 -4.94 -9.88
N TYR A 18 14.09 -4.96 -10.54
CA TYR A 18 13.35 -6.18 -10.84
C TYR A 18 14.25 -7.28 -11.43
N ALA A 19 15.23 -6.91 -12.25
CA ALA A 19 16.11 -7.85 -12.94
C ALA A 19 17.14 -8.55 -12.02
N ARG A 20 17.35 -8.07 -10.79
CA ARG A 20 18.31 -8.61 -9.82
C ARG A 20 17.69 -9.01 -8.49
N ASN A 21 16.42 -8.70 -8.29
CA ASN A 21 15.80 -8.71 -6.98
C ASN A 21 14.54 -9.60 -6.86
N SER A 22 14.29 -10.46 -7.85
CA SER A 22 13.08 -11.26 -7.87
C SER A 22 13.41 -12.68 -8.27
N THR A 23 13.13 -13.65 -7.40
CA THR A 23 13.28 -15.08 -7.71
C THR A 23 12.20 -15.57 -8.70
N VAL A 24 11.09 -14.83 -8.82
CA VAL A 24 10.00 -15.06 -9.79
C VAL A 24 10.29 -14.53 -11.20
N GLN A 25 11.54 -14.18 -11.51
CA GLN A 25 11.94 -13.73 -12.84
C GLN A 25 11.73 -14.87 -13.85
N GLY A 26 10.74 -14.70 -14.73
CA GLY A 26 10.28 -15.73 -15.68
C GLY A 26 9.03 -16.50 -15.25
N ILE A 27 8.53 -16.29 -14.02
CA ILE A 27 7.24 -16.84 -13.53
C ILE A 27 6.10 -15.86 -13.83
N ILE A 28 6.37 -14.55 -13.72
CA ILE A 28 5.41 -13.50 -14.02
C ILE A 28 5.66 -12.94 -15.42
N ASP A 29 4.60 -12.91 -16.23
CA ASP A 29 4.60 -12.27 -17.53
C ASP A 29 4.79 -10.75 -17.38
N LYS A 30 5.73 -10.19 -18.14
CA LYS A 30 6.04 -8.76 -18.08
C LYS A 30 4.85 -7.88 -18.48
N GLU A 31 4.09 -8.26 -19.50
CA GLU A 31 2.92 -7.50 -19.95
C GLU A 31 1.84 -7.48 -18.87
N LYS A 32 1.65 -8.61 -18.16
CA LYS A 32 0.78 -8.66 -16.99
C LYS A 32 1.28 -7.76 -15.87
N LEU A 33 2.59 -7.73 -15.61
CA LEU A 33 3.17 -6.85 -14.60
C LEU A 33 2.96 -5.38 -14.95
N ASP A 34 3.22 -5.01 -16.21
CA ASP A 34 3.06 -3.65 -16.71
C ASP A 34 1.59 -3.18 -16.69
N SER A 35 0.63 -4.10 -16.80
CA SER A 35 -0.80 -3.79 -16.72
C SER A 35 -1.39 -3.89 -15.30
N PHE A 36 -0.60 -4.30 -14.30
CA PHE A 36 -1.08 -4.48 -12.94
C PHE A 36 -1.12 -3.15 -12.20
N TYR A 37 -2.29 -2.80 -11.68
CA TYR A 37 -2.49 -1.63 -10.85
C TYR A 37 -3.10 -2.03 -9.51
N ILE A 38 -2.56 -1.48 -8.43
CA ILE A 38 -3.16 -1.63 -7.11
C ILE A 38 -4.36 -0.67 -7.03
N PRO A 39 -5.59 -1.17 -6.79
CA PRO A 39 -6.80 -0.34 -6.72
C PRO A 39 -6.90 0.35 -5.35
N LEU A 40 -5.86 1.09 -4.97
CA LEU A 40 -5.78 1.81 -3.71
C LEU A 40 -5.61 3.30 -3.99
N TYR A 41 -6.52 4.10 -3.44
CA TYR A 41 -6.40 5.55 -3.40
C TYR A 41 -6.21 5.99 -1.95
N ALA A 42 -5.15 6.75 -1.67
CA ALA A 42 -4.89 7.34 -0.37
C ALA A 42 -5.32 8.82 -0.43
N PRO A 43 -6.54 9.17 0.03
CA PRO A 43 -7.02 10.54 -0.05
C PRO A 43 -6.30 11.44 0.95
N LEU A 44 -6.21 12.73 0.61
CA LEU A 44 -5.81 13.75 1.58
C LEU A 44 -6.98 14.09 2.52
N GLU A 45 -6.67 14.56 3.74
CA GLU A 45 -7.67 15.03 4.70
C GLU A 45 -8.64 16.04 4.05
N LYS A 46 -8.08 16.97 3.28
CA LYS A 46 -8.82 17.98 2.53
C LYS A 46 -9.78 17.36 1.51
N GLU A 47 -9.36 16.33 0.78
CA GLU A 47 -10.20 15.68 -0.22
C GLU A 47 -11.38 14.96 0.44
N VAL A 48 -11.14 14.29 1.58
CA VAL A 48 -12.22 13.66 2.35
C VAL A 48 -13.22 14.70 2.84
N ASN A 49 -12.74 15.84 3.35
CA ASN A 49 -13.60 16.94 3.78
C ASN A 49 -14.45 17.48 2.62
N GLU A 50 -13.83 17.79 1.48
CA GLU A 50 -14.51 18.33 0.30
C GLU A 50 -15.58 17.36 -0.24
N ILE A 51 -15.32 16.05 -0.22
CA ILE A 51 -16.28 15.02 -0.65
C ILE A 51 -17.50 14.99 0.28
N ILE A 52 -17.27 14.96 1.61
CA ILE A 52 -18.37 14.86 2.59
C ILE A 52 -19.22 16.14 2.57
N GLU A 53 -18.59 17.31 2.54
CA GLU A 53 -19.29 18.59 2.47
C GLU A 53 -20.04 18.77 1.15
N GLY A 54 -19.44 18.32 0.04
CA GLY A 54 -20.05 18.38 -1.30
C GLY A 54 -21.25 17.45 -1.46
N GLU A 55 -21.25 16.28 -0.80
CA GLU A 55 -22.40 15.38 -0.79
C GLU A 55 -23.53 15.88 0.12
N GLY A 56 -23.19 16.40 1.31
CA GLY A 56 -24.08 17.18 2.16
C GLY A 56 -25.01 16.42 3.11
N SER A 57 -25.04 15.07 3.08
CA SER A 57 -25.86 14.28 4.02
C SER A 57 -25.28 14.23 5.44
N PHE A 58 -23.99 14.52 5.60
CA PHE A 58 -23.27 14.40 6.85
C PHE A 58 -22.52 15.66 7.23
N LYS A 59 -22.52 15.97 8.53
CA LYS A 59 -21.63 16.93 9.15
C LYS A 59 -20.47 16.19 9.83
N ILE A 60 -19.25 16.63 9.57
CA ILE A 60 -18.05 16.13 10.26
C ILE A 60 -17.99 16.75 11.66
N ASN A 61 -18.07 15.91 12.69
CA ASN A 61 -17.89 16.35 14.08
C ASN A 61 -16.43 16.30 14.49
N LYS A 62 -15.74 15.24 14.06
CA LYS A 62 -14.36 14.96 14.44
C LYS A 62 -13.68 14.08 13.39
N MET A 63 -12.48 14.47 13.00
CA MET A 63 -11.59 13.68 12.16
C MET A 63 -10.28 13.47 12.91
N GLN A 64 -9.78 12.23 12.93
CA GLN A 64 -8.50 11.89 13.56
C GLN A 64 -7.72 10.90 12.70
N MET A 65 -6.45 11.22 12.45
CA MET A 65 -5.47 10.28 11.90
C MET A 65 -4.71 9.62 13.05
N ARG A 66 -4.61 8.29 13.03
CA ARG A 66 -3.86 7.51 14.02
C ARG A 66 -2.86 6.60 13.35
N ASN A 67 -1.73 6.40 14.01
CA ASN A 67 -0.81 5.34 13.64
C ASN A 67 -1.50 3.98 13.93
N PRO A 68 -1.66 3.07 12.94
CA PRO A 68 -2.27 1.76 13.14
C PRO A 68 -1.54 0.91 14.19
N PHE A 69 -0.27 1.20 14.45
CA PHE A 69 0.55 0.50 15.42
C PHE A 69 0.65 1.21 16.78
N SER A 70 -0.10 2.31 17.00
CA SER A 70 -0.08 3.01 18.28
C SER A 70 -0.56 2.09 19.41
N GLY A 71 0.24 1.96 20.47
CA GLY A 71 -0.09 1.13 21.64
C GLY A 71 0.29 -0.34 21.52
N MET A 72 0.85 -0.77 20.38
CA MET A 72 1.53 -2.06 20.29
C MET A 72 2.96 -1.94 20.80
N GLU A 73 3.45 -3.02 21.42
CA GLU A 73 4.86 -3.10 21.84
C GLU A 73 5.75 -3.13 20.60
N ASP A 74 6.77 -2.26 20.56
CA ASP A 74 7.67 -2.13 19.41
C ASP A 74 8.32 -3.45 18.99
N ALA A 75 8.56 -4.36 19.94
CA ALA A 75 9.13 -5.67 19.70
C ALA A 75 8.19 -6.61 18.92
N LEU A 76 6.87 -6.38 19.00
CA LEU A 76 5.85 -7.15 18.28
C LEU A 76 5.67 -6.66 16.84
N VAL A 77 5.94 -5.37 16.59
CA VAL A 77 5.82 -4.77 15.26
C VAL A 77 7.12 -4.99 14.49
N GLY A 78 7.19 -6.13 13.81
CA GLY A 78 8.32 -6.50 12.95
C GLY A 78 8.00 -6.33 11.46
N ALA A 79 9.06 -6.27 10.64
CA ALA A 79 8.96 -6.25 9.18
C ALA A 79 8.09 -7.41 8.65
N LYS A 80 8.25 -8.61 9.23
CA LYS A 80 7.45 -9.80 8.91
C LYS A 80 5.96 -9.62 9.17
N MET A 81 5.58 -9.07 10.33
CA MET A 81 4.18 -8.82 10.66
C MET A 81 3.54 -7.87 9.64
N ILE A 82 4.24 -6.80 9.28
CA ILE A 82 3.75 -5.80 8.31
C ILE A 82 3.68 -6.40 6.91
N ALA A 83 4.66 -7.21 6.50
CA ALA A 83 4.63 -7.92 5.23
C ALA A 83 3.43 -8.86 5.13
N LEU A 84 3.12 -9.60 6.20
CA LEU A 84 1.93 -10.45 6.27
C LEU A 84 0.62 -9.63 6.22
N ALA A 85 0.57 -8.47 6.88
CA ALA A 85 -0.58 -7.58 6.80
C ALA A 85 -0.79 -7.04 5.38
N ILE A 86 0.28 -6.62 4.71
CA ILE A 86 0.26 -6.16 3.32
C ILE A 86 -0.17 -7.31 2.39
N ARG A 87 0.36 -8.53 2.58
CA ARG A 87 -0.07 -9.73 1.87
C ARG A 87 -1.58 -9.95 2.01
N ALA A 88 -2.10 -9.96 3.24
CA ALA A 88 -3.52 -10.16 3.48
C ALA A 88 -4.42 -9.14 2.75
N VAL A 89 -3.96 -7.89 2.59
CA VAL A 89 -4.71 -6.85 1.85
C VAL A 89 -4.70 -7.08 0.34
N PHE A 90 -3.54 -7.45 -0.24
CA PHE A 90 -3.38 -7.46 -1.70
C PHE A 90 -3.44 -8.84 -2.35
N GLU A 91 -3.41 -9.93 -1.58
CA GLU A 91 -3.35 -11.29 -2.10
C GLU A 91 -4.47 -11.59 -3.09
N SER A 92 -5.72 -11.23 -2.76
CA SER A 92 -6.86 -11.43 -3.66
C SER A 92 -6.68 -10.73 -5.00
N THR A 93 -6.12 -9.52 -5.00
CA THR A 93 -5.90 -8.71 -6.20
C THR A 93 -4.73 -9.23 -7.02
N ILE A 94 -3.64 -9.63 -6.36
CA ILE A 94 -2.46 -10.23 -7.02
C ILE A 94 -2.83 -11.57 -7.64
N VAL A 95 -3.49 -12.45 -6.89
CA VAL A 95 -3.94 -13.76 -7.36
C VAL A 95 -4.96 -13.64 -8.50
N PHE A 96 -5.86 -12.66 -8.44
CA PHE A 96 -6.82 -12.41 -9.52
C PHE A 96 -6.13 -12.07 -10.85
N HIS A 97 -5.07 -11.25 -10.81
CA HIS A 97 -4.40 -10.77 -12.02
C HIS A 97 -3.32 -11.73 -12.56
N PHE A 98 -2.50 -12.27 -11.66
CA PHE A 98 -1.36 -13.12 -12.02
C PHE A 98 -1.68 -14.62 -12.01
N GLY A 99 -2.76 -15.02 -11.33
CA GLY A 99 -3.12 -16.42 -11.08
C GLY A 99 -2.66 -16.89 -9.70
N SER A 100 -3.29 -17.96 -9.20
CA SER A 100 -2.93 -18.56 -7.91
C SER A 100 -1.59 -19.30 -7.99
N SER A 101 -0.58 -18.79 -7.28
CA SER A 101 0.68 -19.48 -7.04
C SER A 101 1.20 -19.08 -5.66
N ASP A 102 1.36 -20.05 -4.77
CA ASP A 102 1.93 -19.84 -3.43
C ASP A 102 3.33 -19.23 -3.55
N GLU A 103 4.11 -19.64 -4.56
CA GLU A 103 5.45 -19.11 -4.84
C GLU A 103 5.44 -17.59 -5.13
N ILE A 104 4.45 -17.10 -5.90
CA ILE A 104 4.32 -15.66 -6.20
C ILE A 104 4.02 -14.87 -4.93
N MET A 105 3.09 -15.38 -4.11
CA MET A 105 2.67 -14.70 -2.90
C MET A 105 3.71 -14.78 -1.78
N ASP A 106 4.47 -15.88 -1.72
CA ASP A 106 5.60 -16.04 -0.81
C ASP A 106 6.73 -15.09 -1.19
N GLU A 107 7.09 -15.01 -2.46
CA GLU A 107 8.08 -14.05 -2.96
C GLU A 107 7.64 -12.60 -2.72
N PHE A 108 6.35 -12.29 -2.92
CA PHE A 108 5.79 -10.98 -2.61
C PHE A 108 6.00 -10.62 -1.13
N ALA A 109 5.58 -11.51 -0.21
CA ALA A 109 5.74 -11.28 1.23
C ALA A 109 7.21 -11.16 1.64
N MET A 110 8.09 -12.04 1.12
CA MET A 110 9.53 -12.00 1.40
C MET A 110 10.17 -10.70 0.91
N THR A 111 9.81 -10.24 -0.29
CA THR A 111 10.32 -8.98 -0.86
C THR A 111 9.89 -7.79 -0.01
N VAL A 112 8.62 -7.74 0.42
CA VAL A 112 8.11 -6.70 1.31
C VAL A 112 8.84 -6.73 2.65
N GLU A 113 8.95 -7.90 3.30
CA GLU A 113 9.65 -8.06 4.58
C GLU A 113 11.10 -7.59 4.49
N ARG A 114 11.81 -8.00 3.44
CA ARG A 114 13.22 -7.65 3.25
C ARG A 114 13.40 -6.15 3.01
N ASN A 115 12.53 -5.54 2.19
CA ASN A 115 12.55 -4.09 1.97
C ASN A 115 12.27 -3.30 3.26
N LEU A 116 11.37 -3.80 4.10
CA LEU A 116 11.07 -3.22 5.42
C LEU A 116 12.16 -3.50 6.46
N SER A 117 13.03 -4.48 6.21
CA SER A 117 14.18 -4.82 7.07
C SER A 117 15.44 -4.04 6.69
N SER A 118 15.58 -3.63 5.42
CA SER A 118 16.68 -2.78 4.94
C SER A 118 16.40 -1.28 5.14
N GLY A 119 17.38 -0.49 5.61
CA GLY A 119 17.23 0.97 5.79
C GLY A 119 16.78 1.38 7.19
N SER A 120 15.94 2.42 7.32
CA SER A 120 15.37 2.90 8.60
C SER A 120 14.26 2.01 9.19
N GLY A 121 14.07 0.82 8.60
CA GLY A 121 13.12 -0.20 9.04
C GLY A 121 11.66 0.14 8.72
N TRP A 122 10.73 -0.67 9.22
CA TRP A 122 9.29 -0.39 9.12
C TRP A 122 8.86 0.95 9.72
N ARG A 123 9.65 1.50 10.66
CA ARG A 123 9.41 2.82 11.26
C ARG A 123 9.50 3.94 10.22
N ALA A 124 10.27 3.74 9.15
CA ALA A 124 10.33 4.64 8.01
C ALA A 124 8.98 4.77 7.28
N VAL A 125 8.18 3.70 7.23
CA VAL A 125 6.84 3.71 6.62
C VAL A 125 5.90 4.65 7.39
N LEU A 126 6.09 4.75 8.71
CA LEU A 126 5.32 5.65 9.56
C LEU A 126 5.86 7.08 9.62
N ALA A 127 7.15 7.24 9.33
CA ALA A 127 7.81 8.55 9.28
C ALA A 127 7.86 9.14 7.86
N ALA A 128 7.33 8.44 6.87
CA ALA A 128 7.25 8.91 5.49
C ALA A 128 6.33 10.13 5.37
N GLU A 129 6.49 10.91 4.30
CA GLU A 129 5.64 12.06 3.98
C GLU A 129 4.15 11.64 3.87
N TYR A 130 3.89 10.38 3.49
CA TYR A 130 2.55 9.78 3.39
C TYR A 130 2.52 8.46 4.17
N PRO A 131 2.30 8.51 5.50
CA PRO A 131 2.34 7.32 6.33
C PRO A 131 1.03 6.52 6.23
N LEU A 132 1.11 5.21 6.47
CA LEU A 132 -0.08 4.40 6.67
C LEU A 132 -0.76 4.85 7.98
N VAL A 133 -1.99 5.36 7.88
CA VAL A 133 -2.77 5.85 9.01
C VAL A 133 -4.17 5.22 9.03
N LEU A 134 -4.72 5.08 10.22
CA LEU A 134 -6.15 4.86 10.43
C LEU A 134 -6.84 6.22 10.48
N LEU A 135 -7.75 6.45 9.54
CA LEU A 135 -8.64 7.60 9.56
C LEU A 135 -9.91 7.25 10.35
N CYS A 136 -10.14 7.95 11.46
CA CYS A 136 -11.36 7.83 12.26
C CYS A 136 -12.24 9.07 12.07
N LEU A 137 -13.50 8.85 11.67
CA LEU A 137 -14.49 9.90 11.44
C LEU A 137 -15.65 9.75 12.41
N SER A 138 -16.06 10.86 13.02
CA SER A 138 -17.34 10.99 13.69
C SER A 138 -18.22 11.91 12.85
N LEU A 139 -19.33 11.37 12.37
CA LEU A 139 -20.27 12.05 11.49
C LEU A 139 -21.64 12.14 12.16
N THR A 140 -22.36 13.23 11.94
CA THR A 140 -23.79 13.36 12.26
C THR A 140 -24.55 13.53 10.97
N ARG A 141 -25.58 12.70 10.77
CA ARG A 141 -26.50 12.82 9.64
C ARG A 141 -27.32 14.11 9.78
N VAL A 142 -27.47 14.84 8.68
CA VAL A 142 -28.11 16.17 8.67
C VAL A 142 -29.47 16.17 7.95
N ILE A 143 -29.72 15.17 7.10
CA ILE A 143 -30.92 15.05 6.23
C ILE A 143 -31.57 13.67 6.38
#